data_AF-A0A7V1LSI9-F1
#
_entry.id   AF-A0A7V1LSI9-F1
#
_cell.length_a   1.000
_cell.length_b   1.000
_cell.length_c   1.000
_cell.angle_alpha   90.00
_cell.angle_beta   90.00
_cell.angle_gamma   90.00
#
_symmetry.space_group_name_H-M   'P 1'
#
loop_
_entity.id
_entity.type
_entity.pdbx_description
1 polymer ?
#
loop_
_entity_poly.entity_id
_entity_poly.type
_entity_poly.pdbx_seq_one_letter_code
_entity_poly.pdbx_strand_id
1 'polypeptide(L)'
;MAKLGKTIDGTIITLSIDMGEGRDPVERMFDSEDLPDAIQQHILMAGLGRAFDQAVGGKEIVNEQVVDIVDKKWAGFKEGNWTTRTPGKGKVSKKGILEKLNAMPEGEDKERVKASLIEVGIEL
;
A
#
# COMPACT_ATOMS: atom_id res chain seq x y z
N MET A 1 -1.23 -10.22 6.04
CA MET A 1 -0.46 -9.00 5.71
C MET A 1 0.50 -9.38 4.59
N ALA A 2 0.51 -8.63 3.49
CA ALA A 2 1.45 -8.87 2.40
C ALA A 2 2.89 -8.77 2.91
N LYS A 3 3.69 -9.82 2.68
CA LYS A 3 5.11 -9.83 3.05
C LYS A 3 5.92 -9.47 1.81
N LEU A 4 6.60 -8.33 1.87
CA LEU A 4 7.50 -7.88 0.81
C LEU A 4 8.93 -8.33 1.13
N GLY A 5 9.45 -9.29 0.38
CA GLY A 5 10.87 -9.61 0.36
C GLY A 5 11.59 -8.63 -0.57
N LYS A 6 12.80 -8.19 -0.21
CA LYS A 6 13.62 -7.36 -1.09
C LYS A 6 15.06 -7.82 -1.08
N THR A 7 15.62 -7.92 -2.28
CA THR A 7 17.03 -8.19 -2.51
C THR A 7 17.58 -7.05 -3.34
N ILE A 8 18.73 -6.51 -2.93
CA ILE A 8 19.43 -5.44 -3.62
C ILE A 8 20.73 -6.04 -4.14
N ASP A 9 20.87 -6.10 -5.46
CA ASP A 9 22.08 -6.59 -6.13
C ASP A 9 22.61 -5.48 -7.03
N GLY A 10 23.59 -4.72 -6.52
CA GLY A 10 24.17 -3.57 -7.20
C GLY A 10 23.13 -2.50 -7.56
N THR A 11 22.74 -2.47 -8.83
CA THR A 11 21.83 -1.50 -9.47
C THR A 11 20.40 -2.02 -9.64
N ILE A 12 20.16 -3.30 -9.33
CA ILE A 12 18.85 -3.97 -9.47
C ILE A 12 18.22 -4.22 -8.10
N ILE A 13 16.94 -3.87 -7.97
CA ILE A 13 16.09 -4.23 -6.83
C ILE A 13 15.13 -5.32 -7.25
N THR A 14 15.22 -6.48 -6.61
CA THR A 14 14.24 -7.55 -6.74
C THR A 14 13.28 -7.50 -5.57
N LEU A 15 12.00 -7.25 -5.85
CA LEU A 15 10.90 -7.34 -4.90
C LEU A 15 10.20 -8.68 -5.07
N SER A 16 10.14 -9.46 -3.99
CA SER A 16 9.36 -10.69 -3.90
C SER A 16 8.07 -10.39 -3.12
N ILE A 17 6.93 -10.57 -3.78
CA ILE A 17 5.61 -10.28 -3.23
C ILE A 17 4.97 -11.62 -2.86
N ASP A 18 4.78 -11.85 -1.56
CA ASP A 18 4.05 -13.00 -1.05
C ASP A 18 2.55 -12.83 -1.33
N MET A 19 2.00 -13.76 -2.12
CA MET A 19 0.61 -13.75 -2.57
C MET A 19 -0.35 -14.48 -1.62
N GLY A 20 0.14 -15.13 -0.56
CA GLY A 20 -0.64 -15.92 0.40
C GLY A 20 -0.73 -17.42 0.06
N GLU A 21 -1.37 -18.20 0.94
CA GLU A 21 -1.41 -19.66 0.82
C GLU A 21 -1.96 -20.16 -0.53
N GLY A 22 -1.16 -20.98 -1.22
CA GLY A 22 -1.54 -21.65 -2.46
C GLY A 22 -1.20 -20.91 -3.77
N ARG A 23 -0.48 -19.79 -3.73
CA ARG A 23 -0.01 -19.07 -4.93
C ARG A 23 1.49 -18.81 -4.90
N ASP A 24 2.14 -18.97 -6.04
CA ASP A 24 3.56 -18.68 -6.19
C ASP A 24 3.85 -17.19 -5.93
N PRO A 25 4.97 -16.87 -5.25
CA PRO A 25 5.38 -15.50 -5.02
C PRO A 25 5.68 -14.80 -6.36
N VAL A 26 5.26 -13.54 -6.47
CA VAL A 26 5.52 -12.73 -7.67
C VAL A 26 6.81 -11.96 -7.46
N GLU A 27 7.80 -12.22 -8.31
CA GLU A 27 9.05 -11.45 -8.33
C GLU A 27 8.97 -10.31 -9.35
N ARG A 28 9.42 -9.12 -8.93
CA ARG A 28 9.51 -7.93 -9.74
C ARG A 28 10.91 -7.34 -9.64
N MET A 29 11.58 -7.21 -10.79
CA MET A 29 12.92 -6.66 -10.88
C MET A 29 12.86 -5.24 -11.42
N PHE A 30 13.53 -4.32 -10.75
CA PHE A 30 13.59 -2.91 -11.09
C PHE A 30 15.05 -2.47 -11.20
N ASP A 31 15.45 -2.04 -12.39
CA ASP A 31 16.79 -1.53 -12.63
C ASP A 31 16.85 -0.02 -12.43
N SER A 32 17.68 0.44 -11.50
CA SER A 32 17.82 1.87 -11.25
C SER A 32 18.53 2.63 -12.38
N GLU A 33 19.20 1.95 -13.32
CA GLU A 33 19.74 2.60 -14.53
C GLU A 33 18.65 3.08 -15.49
N ASP A 34 17.44 2.50 -15.43
CA ASP A 34 16.29 2.95 -16.23
C ASP A 34 15.68 4.28 -15.73
N LEU A 35 16.16 4.80 -14.60
CA LEU A 35 15.63 6.01 -13.99
C LEU A 35 16.34 7.26 -14.54
N PRO A 36 15.66 8.42 -14.58
CA PRO A 36 16.31 9.68 -14.91
C PRO A 36 17.50 9.98 -13.99
N ASP A 37 18.56 10.61 -14.51
CA ASP A 37 19.79 10.95 -13.76
C ASP A 37 19.51 11.67 -12.43
N ALA A 38 18.52 12.57 -12.42
CA ALA A 38 18.09 13.28 -11.22
C ALA A 38 17.60 12.33 -10.12
N ILE A 39 16.97 11.21 -10.50
CA ILE A 39 16.51 10.17 -9.59
C ILE A 39 17.67 9.27 -9.17
N GLN A 40 18.53 8.86 -10.11
CA GLN A 40 19.71 8.04 -9.81
C GLN A 40 20.63 8.72 -8.78
N GLN A 41 20.82 10.04 -8.88
CA GLN A 41 21.72 10.79 -7.98
C GLN A 41 21.16 11.00 -6.57
N HIS A 42 19.84 10.99 -6.41
CA HIS A 42 19.17 11.37 -5.15
C HIS A 42 18.51 10.20 -4.44
N ILE A 43 18.20 9.13 -5.16
CA ILE A 43 17.65 7.90 -4.60
C ILE A 43 18.74 6.81 -4.70
N LEU A 44 19.42 6.59 -3.57
CA LEU A 44 20.22 5.38 -3.37
C LEU A 44 19.27 4.16 -3.35
N MET A 45 19.75 2.97 -3.69
CA MET A 45 18.96 1.73 -3.72
C MET A 45 18.13 1.48 -2.45
N ALA A 46 18.66 1.85 -1.29
CA ALA A 46 17.94 1.80 -0.02
C ALA A 46 16.73 2.77 0.05
N GLY A 47 16.80 3.90 -0.66
CA GLY A 47 15.74 4.87 -0.85
C GLY A 47 14.59 4.37 -1.73
N LEU A 48 14.90 3.67 -2.84
CA LEU A 48 13.89 2.98 -3.66
C LEU A 48 13.16 1.92 -2.84
N GLY A 49 13.92 1.06 -2.14
CA GLY A 49 13.34 0.02 -1.28
C GLY A 49 12.39 0.59 -0.24
N ARG A 50 12.79 1.68 0.44
CA ARG A 50 11.91 2.40 1.38
C ARG A 50 10.70 3.04 0.69
N ALA A 51 10.83 3.52 -0.55
CA ALA A 51 9.71 4.12 -1.26
C ALA A 51 8.66 3.07 -1.67
N PHE A 52 9.08 1.86 -2.03
CA PHE A 52 8.18 0.72 -2.24
C PHE A 52 7.54 0.27 -0.93
N ASP A 53 8.31 0.14 0.15
CA ASP A 53 7.77 -0.17 1.48
C ASP A 53 6.76 0.88 1.94
N GLN A 54 6.97 2.17 1.66
CA GLN A 54 6.01 3.24 1.97
C GLN A 54 4.78 3.22 1.07
N ALA A 55 4.90 2.78 -0.18
CA ALA A 55 3.75 2.66 -1.08
C ALA A 55 2.82 1.51 -0.65
N VAL A 56 3.41 0.43 -0.11
CA VAL A 56 2.72 -0.77 0.34
C VAL A 56 2.34 -0.70 1.83
N GLY A 57 3.10 0.04 2.63
CA GLY A 57 2.95 0.15 4.08
C GLY A 57 1.75 0.97 4.51
N GLY A 58 1.00 0.46 5.50
CA GLY A 58 -0.09 1.19 6.17
C GLY A 58 -1.49 0.99 5.61
N LYS A 59 -1.68 0.03 4.69
CA LYS A 59 -2.99 -0.35 4.17
C LYS A 59 -3.21 -1.85 4.40
N GLU A 60 -4.44 -2.26 4.66
CA GLU A 60 -4.87 -3.65 4.44
C GLU A 60 -4.89 -3.89 2.92
N ILE A 61 -3.70 -3.98 2.31
CA ILE A 61 -3.55 -4.26 0.89
C ILE A 61 -3.70 -5.76 0.72
N VAL A 62 -4.70 -6.16 -0.06
CA VAL A 62 -4.82 -7.53 -0.55
C VAL A 62 -3.61 -7.81 -1.44
N ASN A 63 -2.93 -8.95 -1.25
CA ASN A 63 -1.62 -9.22 -1.87
C ASN A 63 -1.59 -8.95 -3.40
N GLU A 64 -2.70 -9.17 -4.10
CA GLU A 64 -2.86 -8.89 -5.54
C GLU A 64 -2.69 -7.40 -5.91
N GLN A 65 -3.08 -6.46 -5.04
CA GLN A 65 -2.96 -5.03 -5.29
C GLN A 65 -1.54 -4.49 -5.10
N VAL A 66 -0.66 -5.27 -4.45
CA VAL A 66 0.72 -4.86 -4.18
C VAL A 66 1.50 -4.73 -5.48
N VAL A 67 1.31 -5.66 -6.42
CA VAL A 67 1.97 -5.64 -7.73
C VAL A 67 1.63 -4.36 -8.49
N ASP A 68 0.33 -4.03 -8.60
CA ASP A 68 -0.12 -2.81 -9.29
C ASP A 68 0.40 -1.53 -8.65
N ILE A 69 0.49 -1.49 -7.32
CA ILE A 69 0.98 -0.32 -6.59
C ILE A 69 2.47 -0.13 -6.84
N VAL A 70 3.24 -1.21 -6.80
CA VAL A 70 4.68 -1.20 -7.07
C VAL A 70 4.95 -0.81 -8.53
N ASP A 71 4.23 -1.39 -9.48
CA ASP A 71 4.41 -1.09 -10.92
C ASP A 71 4.03 0.38 -11.23
N LYS A 72 2.94 0.89 -10.64
CA LYS A 72 2.58 2.33 -10.75
C LYS A 72 3.63 3.24 -10.11
N LYS A 73 4.20 2.82 -8.98
CA LYS A 73 5.26 3.58 -8.30
C LYS A 73 6.52 3.65 -9.17
N TRP A 74 6.89 2.55 -9.79
CA TRP A 74 8.00 2.46 -10.73
C TRP A 74 7.79 3.32 -11.98
N ALA A 75 6.60 3.26 -12.59
CA ALA A 75 6.26 4.12 -13.72
C ALA A 75 6.37 5.62 -13.36
N GLY A 76 5.89 6.01 -12.18
CA GLY A 76 6.05 7.39 -11.69
C GLY A 76 7.52 7.80 -11.52
N PHE A 77 8.40 6.88 -11.10
CA PHE A 77 9.84 7.16 -11.07
C PHE A 77 10.43 7.33 -12.47
N LYS A 78 10.05 6.51 -13.46
CA LYS A 78 10.51 6.71 -14.84
C LYS A 78 10.10 8.08 -15.42
N GLU A 79 8.92 8.57 -15.03
CA GLU A 79 8.41 9.89 -15.43
C GLU A 79 9.06 11.06 -14.67
N GLY A 80 10.01 10.80 -13.77
CA GLY A 80 10.63 11.84 -12.95
C GLY A 80 9.73 12.34 -11.81
N ASN A 81 8.63 11.64 -11.50
CA ASN A 81 7.66 12.04 -10.48
C ASN A 81 7.94 11.36 -9.12
N TRP A 82 8.54 12.14 -8.23
CA TRP A 82 8.90 11.79 -6.86
C TRP A 82 7.71 11.70 -5.90
N THR A 83 6.61 12.35 -6.26
CA THR A 83 5.53 12.74 -5.33
C THR A 83 4.30 11.85 -5.40
N THR A 84 4.38 10.67 -6.02
CA THR A 84 3.35 9.62 -5.92
C THR A 84 3.28 9.04 -4.50
N ARG A 85 3.19 9.90 -3.48
CA ARG A 85 2.52 9.62 -2.22
C ARG A 85 1.05 9.49 -2.59
N THR A 86 0.60 8.28 -2.89
CA THR A 86 -0.84 7.99 -2.81
C THR A 86 -1.26 8.41 -1.40
N PRO A 87 -2.11 9.44 -1.22
CA PRO A 87 -2.47 9.91 0.10
C PRO A 87 -2.96 8.70 0.91
N GLY A 88 -2.38 8.48 2.09
CA GLY A 88 -2.92 7.48 3.01
C GLY A 88 -4.41 7.78 3.19
N LYS A 89 -5.27 6.76 3.12
CA LYS A 89 -6.70 6.93 3.40
C LYS A 89 -6.77 7.66 4.74
N GLY A 90 -7.42 8.84 4.77
CA GLY A 90 -7.43 9.69 5.96
C GLY A 90 -7.79 8.85 7.19
N LYS A 91 -7.06 9.04 8.29
CA LYS A 91 -7.26 8.27 9.53
C LYS A 91 -8.76 8.22 9.83
N VAL A 92 -9.32 7.02 9.85
CA VAL A 92 -10.73 6.83 10.20
C VAL A 92 -10.82 7.10 11.70
N SER A 93 -11.36 8.26 12.07
CA SER A 93 -11.56 8.63 13.47
C SER A 93 -12.85 7.99 13.99
N LYS A 94 -12.93 7.71 15.31
CA LYS A 94 -14.18 7.25 15.94
C LYS A 94 -15.36 8.18 15.59
N LYS A 95 -15.12 9.50 15.58
CA LYS A 95 -16.10 10.50 15.15
C LYS A 95 -16.59 10.27 13.71
N GLY A 96 -15.67 10.04 12.77
CA GLY A 96 -16.03 9.79 11.37
C GLY A 96 -16.77 8.47 11.14
N ILE A 97 -16.59 7.47 12.01
CA ILE A 97 -17.37 6.22 11.99
C ILE A 97 -18.80 6.49 12.46
N LEU A 98 -18.95 7.22 13.57
CA LEU A 98 -20.27 7.58 14.13
C LEU A 98 -21.07 8.49 13.20
N GLU A 99 -20.44 9.47 12.56
CA GLU A 99 -21.10 10.34 11.58
C GLU A 99 -21.65 9.54 10.40
N LYS A 100 -20.85 8.60 9.87
CA LYS A 100 -21.29 7.72 8.78
C LYS A 100 -22.41 6.78 9.21
N LEU A 101 -22.32 6.22 10.42
CA LEU A 101 -23.36 5.37 10.97
C LEU A 101 -24.67 6.14 11.16
N ASN A 102 -24.62 7.37 11.67
CA ASN A 102 -25.81 8.20 11.88
C ASN A 102 -26.43 8.66 10.56
N ALA A 103 -25.61 8.89 9.53
CA ALA A 103 -26.06 9.22 8.19
C ALA A 103 -26.65 8.02 7.42
N MET A 104 -26.48 6.78 7.90
CA MET A 104 -27.17 5.63 7.30
C MET A 104 -28.68 5.71 7.57
N PRO A 105 -29.53 5.42 6.57
CA PRO A 105 -30.97 5.32 6.76
C PRO A 105 -31.30 4.28 7.82
N GLU A 106 -32.38 4.50 8.56
CA GLU A 106 -32.83 3.55 9.57
C GLU A 106 -33.31 2.26 8.91
N GLY A 107 -32.81 1.12 9.39
CA GLY A 107 -33.06 -0.19 8.81
C GLY A 107 -32.10 -1.26 9.33
N GLU A 108 -32.33 -2.50 8.91
CA GLU A 108 -31.60 -3.70 9.35
C GLU A 108 -30.07 -3.57 9.16
N ASP A 109 -29.64 -2.91 8.07
CA ASP A 109 -28.23 -2.67 7.78
C ASP A 109 -27.54 -1.79 8.83
N LYS A 110 -28.24 -0.78 9.36
CA LYS A 110 -27.70 0.12 10.39
C LYS A 110 -27.53 -0.62 11.71
N GLU A 111 -28.47 -1.49 12.06
CA GLU A 111 -28.39 -2.32 13.26
C GLU A 111 -27.28 -3.38 13.17
N ARG A 112 -27.12 -3.99 11.99
CA ARG A 112 -26.03 -4.94 11.74
C ARG A 112 -24.66 -4.27 11.87
N VAL A 113 -24.49 -3.08 11.31
CA VAL A 113 -23.24 -2.31 11.45
C VAL A 113 -23.01 -1.89 12.91
N LYS A 114 -24.06 -1.49 13.64
CA LYS A 114 -23.95 -1.22 15.09
C LYS A 114 -23.46 -2.45 15.86
N ALA A 115 -24.06 -3.61 15.61
CA ALA A 115 -23.69 -4.86 16.27
C ALA A 115 -22.23 -5.23 16.00
N SER A 116 -21.79 -5.15 14.73
CA SER A 116 -20.39 -5.43 14.37
C SER A 116 -19.41 -4.42 15.00
N LEU A 117 -19.78 -3.14 15.13
CA LEU A 117 -18.93 -2.14 15.78
C LEU A 117 -18.77 -2.42 17.29
N ILE A 118 -19.84 -2.87 17.95
CA ILE A 118 -19.79 -3.28 19.37
C ILE A 118 -18.93 -4.54 19.52
N GLU A 119 -19.08 -5.53 18.63
CA GLU A 119 -18.33 -6.79 18.67
C GLU A 119 -16.81 -6.58 18.56
N VAL A 120 -16.37 -5.62 17.75
CA VAL A 120 -14.95 -5.24 17.64
C VAL A 120 -14.48 -4.27 18.73
N GLY A 121 -15.32 -3.99 19.74
CA GLY A 121 -14.98 -3.18 20.91
C GLY A 121 -15.03 -1.66 20.68
N ILE A 122 -15.76 -1.19 19.67
CA ILE A 122 -16.03 0.24 19.50
C ILE A 122 -17.31 0.58 20.26
N GLU A 123 -17.14 1.26 21.40
CA GLU A 123 -18.24 1.87 22.13
C GLU A 123 -18.89 2.95 21.25
N LEU A 124 -20.18 2.74 20.93
CA LEU A 124 -20.99 3.58 20.04
C LEU A 124 -21.68 4.72 20.79
#